data_AF-A0A7Z7BGI8-F1
#
_entry.id   AF-A0A7Z7BGI8-F1
#
_cell.length_a   1.000
_cell.length_b   1.000
_cell.length_c   1.000
_cell.angle_alpha   90.00
_cell.angle_beta   90.00
_cell.angle_gamma   90.00
#
_symmetry.space_group_name_H-M   'P 1'
#
loop_
_entity.id
_entity.type
_entity.pdbx_description
1 polymer ?
#
loop_
_entity_poly.entity_id
_entity_poly.type
_entity_poly.pdbx_seq_one_letter_code
_entity_poly.pdbx_strand_id
1 'polypeptide(L)'
;MSYSSERRPAIPTELRRKVLVEAGHRCAIPTCRYIDVEIHHIVPYSSCQSHEYDNLIALCPNCHSRADSGVIDRKALRLYKFNLRFAHERFSQIEMDLLFELYKAPVGAAHPWQPFMLIFFKRIIDAGYVRLSVGAHPEQRGVSTHASFNGVDTSPTFILLSDKGRLYLEELGVQELEAPS
;
A
#
# COMPACT_ATOMS: atom_id res chain seq x y z
N MET A 1 -19.65 -3.10 48.90
CA MET A 1 -19.71 -3.26 47.43
C MET A 1 -18.51 -2.52 46.83
N SER A 2 -17.43 -3.24 46.54
CA SER A 2 -16.23 -2.65 45.93
C SER A 2 -16.39 -2.67 44.40
N TYR A 3 -16.59 -1.51 43.79
CA TYR A 3 -16.53 -1.36 42.34
C TYR A 3 -15.06 -1.39 41.92
N SER A 4 -14.59 -2.51 41.38
CA SER A 4 -13.26 -2.57 40.76
C SER A 4 -13.33 -1.79 39.46
N SER A 5 -12.82 -0.56 39.44
CA SER A 5 -12.57 0.17 38.21
C SER A 5 -11.32 -0.44 37.56
N GLU A 6 -11.50 -1.50 36.78
CA GLU A 6 -10.42 -2.02 35.94
C GLU A 6 -10.02 -0.92 34.96
N ARG A 7 -8.92 -0.22 35.26
CA ARG A 7 -8.38 0.82 34.40
C ARG A 7 -7.97 0.16 33.09
N ARG A 8 -8.43 0.75 31.98
CA ARG A 8 -7.98 0.39 30.64
C ARG A 8 -6.44 0.34 30.62
N PRO A 9 -5.83 -0.80 30.24
CA PRO A 9 -4.39 -0.89 30.12
C PRO A 9 -3.87 0.09 29.07
N ALA A 10 -2.62 0.50 29.21
CA ALA A 10 -1.97 1.31 28.20
C ALA A 10 -1.76 0.50 26.91
N ILE A 11 -1.79 1.16 25.76
CA ILE A 11 -1.41 0.54 24.49
C ILE A 11 0.08 0.14 24.59
N PRO A 12 0.45 -1.13 24.32
CA PRO A 12 1.84 -1.57 24.38
C PRO A 12 2.76 -0.69 23.52
N THR A 13 3.96 -0.36 24.01
CA THR A 13 4.90 0.55 23.36
C THR A 13 5.23 0.13 21.92
N GLU A 14 5.48 -1.16 21.69
CA GLU A 14 5.77 -1.69 20.34
C GLU A 14 4.58 -1.53 19.39
N LEU A 15 3.36 -1.74 19.90
CA LEU A 15 2.15 -1.55 19.10
C LEU A 15 1.93 -0.07 18.76
N ARG A 16 2.14 0.81 19.73
CA ARG A 16 2.12 2.27 19.51
C ARG A 16 3.15 2.69 18.47
N ARG A 17 4.39 2.19 18.57
CA ARG A 17 5.44 2.43 17.59
C ARG A 17 5.02 2.00 16.19
N LYS A 18 4.48 0.79 16.03
CA LYS A 18 4.01 0.28 14.73
C LYS A 18 2.98 1.20 14.08
N VAL A 19 1.96 1.64 14.83
CA VAL A 19 0.90 2.53 14.32
C VAL A 19 1.46 3.91 13.93
N LEU A 20 2.39 4.46 14.73
CA LEU A 20 3.00 5.75 14.43
C LEU A 20 3.93 5.68 13.20
N VAL A 21 4.70 4.61 13.06
CA VAL A 21 5.54 4.37 11.88
C VAL A 21 4.66 4.20 10.63
N GLU A 22 3.58 3.40 10.70
CA GLU A 22 2.61 3.22 9.60
C GLU A 22 2.05 4.55 9.09
N ALA A 23 1.80 5.51 9.99
CA ALA A 23 1.28 6.82 9.63
C ALA A 23 2.36 7.83 9.22
N GLY A 24 3.64 7.46 9.30
CA GLY A 24 4.77 8.36 9.10
C GLY A 24 4.82 9.49 10.13
N HIS A 25 4.43 9.20 11.38
CA HIS A 25 4.31 10.18 12.48
C HIS A 25 3.44 11.39 12.13
N ARG A 26 2.40 11.19 11.32
CA ARG A 26 1.44 12.22 10.90
C ARG A 26 0.01 11.70 10.98
N CYS A 27 -0.94 12.61 10.94
CA CYS A 27 -2.36 12.27 10.90
C CYS A 27 -2.66 11.38 9.69
N ALA A 28 -3.36 10.27 9.93
CA ALA A 28 -3.74 9.29 8.92
C ALA A 28 -4.74 9.81 7.89
N ILE A 29 -5.44 10.91 8.19
CA ILE A 29 -6.39 11.52 7.24
C ILE A 29 -5.58 12.11 6.07
N PRO A 30 -5.82 11.65 4.82
CA PRO A 30 -4.94 11.95 3.67
C PRO A 30 -4.71 13.43 3.41
N THR A 31 -5.73 14.26 3.60
CA THR A 31 -5.67 15.71 3.37
C THR A 31 -5.19 16.51 4.58
N CYS A 32 -5.10 15.90 5.77
CA CYS A 32 -4.71 16.59 7.00
C CYS A 32 -3.21 16.51 7.26
N ARG A 33 -2.66 15.30 7.41
CA ARG A 33 -1.22 15.02 7.60
C ARG A 33 -0.50 15.86 8.69
N TYR A 34 -1.24 16.40 9.66
CA TYR A 34 -0.70 17.17 10.79
C TYR A 34 0.22 16.31 11.66
N ILE A 35 1.24 16.90 12.28
CA ILE A 35 2.35 16.18 12.92
C ILE A 35 2.05 15.70 14.34
N ASP A 36 1.27 16.43 15.14
CA ASP A 36 0.94 15.98 16.49
C ASP A 36 -0.25 15.03 16.44
N VAL A 37 -0.01 13.78 16.83
CA VAL A 37 -0.98 12.70 16.71
C VAL A 37 -1.13 11.88 17.99
N GLU A 38 -2.34 11.36 18.15
CA GLU A 38 -2.77 10.44 19.17
C GLU A 38 -3.24 9.14 18.50
N ILE A 39 -3.22 8.03 19.25
CA ILE A 39 -3.75 6.77 18.75
C ILE A 39 -5.24 6.70 19.08
N HIS A 40 -6.03 6.58 18.03
CA HIS A 40 -7.47 6.38 18.10
C HIS A 40 -7.84 4.92 17.82
N HIS A 41 -8.90 4.46 18.48
CA HIS A 41 -9.51 3.15 18.32
C HIS A 41 -10.67 3.24 17.32
N ILE A 42 -10.56 2.61 16.14
CA ILE A 42 -11.62 2.64 15.12
C ILE A 42 -12.93 2.03 15.66
N VAL A 43 -12.83 0.88 16.34
CA VAL A 43 -13.87 0.34 17.20
C VAL A 43 -13.51 0.71 18.63
N PRO A 44 -14.37 1.45 19.35
CA PRO A 44 -14.07 1.94 20.70
C PRO A 44 -13.62 0.83 21.65
N TYR A 45 -12.66 1.14 22.52
CA TYR A 45 -12.14 0.19 23.51
C TYR A 45 -13.24 -0.36 24.42
N SER A 46 -14.25 0.44 24.74
CA SER A 46 -15.42 0.00 25.52
C SER A 46 -16.15 -1.19 24.91
N SER A 47 -16.03 -1.38 23.59
CA SER A 47 -16.66 -2.47 22.85
C SER A 47 -15.70 -3.64 22.58
N CYS A 48 -14.45 -3.36 22.19
CA CYS A 48 -13.51 -4.43 21.82
C CYS A 48 -12.66 -4.95 22.99
N GLN A 49 -12.46 -4.14 24.04
CA GLN A 49 -11.63 -4.44 25.21
C GLN A 49 -10.22 -4.97 24.89
N SER A 50 -9.71 -4.63 23.71
CA SER A 50 -8.43 -5.11 23.19
C SER A 50 -7.68 -4.01 22.41
N HIS A 51 -6.37 -4.20 22.25
CA HIS A 51 -5.49 -3.35 21.47
C HIS A 51 -5.00 -4.11 20.24
N GLU A 52 -5.85 -4.22 19.23
CA GLU A 52 -5.49 -4.86 17.96
C GLU A 52 -4.90 -3.85 16.99
N TYR A 53 -3.80 -4.19 16.32
CA TYR A 53 -3.12 -3.32 15.35
C TYR A 53 -4.08 -2.78 14.28
N ASP A 54 -4.95 -3.65 13.75
CA ASP A 54 -5.92 -3.31 12.71
C ASP A 54 -7.01 -2.34 13.19
N ASN A 55 -7.21 -2.25 14.50
CA ASN A 55 -8.20 -1.38 15.14
C ASN A 55 -7.61 -0.03 15.61
N LEU A 56 -6.32 0.23 15.39
CA LEU A 56 -5.65 1.45 15.84
C LEU A 56 -5.23 2.34 14.67
N ILE A 57 -5.46 3.64 14.75
CA ILE A 57 -5.09 4.62 13.73
C ILE A 57 -4.53 5.89 14.38
N ALA A 58 -3.52 6.52 13.76
CA ALA A 58 -2.94 7.77 14.27
C ALA A 58 -3.70 8.99 13.74
N LEU A 59 -4.27 9.82 14.62
CA LEU A 59 -5.05 11.00 14.25
C LEU A 59 -4.55 12.23 15.02
N CYS A 60 -4.58 13.41 14.41
CA CYS A 60 -4.39 14.65 15.15
C CYS A 60 -5.61 14.96 16.04
N PRO A 61 -5.50 15.81 17.07
CA PRO A 61 -6.60 16.11 17.98
C PRO A 61 -7.91 16.50 17.29
N ASN A 62 -7.82 17.30 16.21
CA ASN A 62 -8.99 17.72 15.44
C ASN A 62 -9.67 16.56 14.71
N CYS A 63 -8.90 15.68 14.06
CA CYS A 63 -9.47 14.53 13.36
C CYS A 63 -9.92 13.45 14.35
N HIS A 64 -9.27 13.34 15.51
CA HIS A 64 -9.67 12.46 16.60
C HIS A 64 -11.07 12.83 17.11
N SER A 65 -11.30 14.10 17.44
CA SER A 65 -12.64 14.57 17.86
C SER A 65 -13.72 14.37 16.79
N ARG A 66 -13.37 14.55 15.50
CA ARG A 66 -14.28 14.26 14.39
C ARG A 66 -14.60 12.76 14.24
N ALA A 67 -13.65 11.89 14.56
CA ALA A 67 -13.88 10.45 14.59
C ALA A 67 -14.77 10.05 15.77
N ASP A 68 -14.49 10.57 16.97
CA ASP A 68 -15.28 10.30 18.18
C ASP A 68 -16.74 10.74 18.03
N SER A 69 -16.97 11.88 17.36
CA SER A 69 -18.31 12.40 17.07
C SER A 69 -19.00 11.72 15.87
N GLY A 70 -18.32 10.80 15.18
CA GLY A 70 -18.86 10.07 14.02
C GLY A 70 -18.91 10.87 12.72
N VAL A 71 -18.36 12.11 12.69
CA VAL A 71 -18.23 12.91 11.45
C VAL A 71 -17.29 12.22 10.46
N ILE A 72 -16.23 11.58 10.97
CA ILE A 72 -15.43 10.62 10.20
C ILE A 72 -15.86 9.23 10.65
N ASP A 73 -16.58 8.52 9.79
CA ASP A 73 -17.15 7.23 10.15
C ASP A 73 -16.11 6.10 10.18
N ARG A 74 -16.49 4.97 10.79
CA ARG A 74 -15.60 3.81 10.94
C ARG A 74 -15.17 3.21 9.60
N LYS A 75 -16.01 3.29 8.57
CA LYS A 75 -15.68 2.80 7.22
C LYS A 75 -14.55 3.64 6.62
N ALA A 76 -14.65 4.96 6.69
CA ALA A 76 -13.61 5.88 6.25
C ALA A 76 -12.31 5.67 7.03
N LEU A 77 -12.37 5.52 8.36
CA LEU A 77 -11.16 5.26 9.17
C LEU A 77 -10.44 3.97 8.75
N ARG A 78 -11.18 2.90 8.46
CA ARG A 78 -10.59 1.66 7.93
C ARG A 78 -9.93 1.89 6.58
N LEU A 79 -10.59 2.62 5.68
CA LEU A 79 -10.02 2.95 4.37
C LEU A 79 -8.76 3.81 4.48
N TYR A 80 -8.74 4.80 5.39
CA TYR A 80 -7.55 5.63 5.62
C TYR A 80 -6.39 4.82 6.20
N LYS A 81 -6.66 3.97 7.21
CA LYS A 81 -5.64 3.08 7.76
C LYS A 81 -5.10 2.13 6.71
N PHE A 82 -5.99 1.53 5.93
CA PHE A 82 -5.61 0.66 4.82
C PHE A 82 -4.69 1.41 3.87
N ASN A 83 -5.10 2.58 3.37
CA ASN A 83 -4.30 3.41 2.46
C ASN A 83 -2.93 3.82 3.03
N LEU A 84 -2.75 3.96 4.34
CA LEU A 84 -1.42 4.23 4.93
C LEU A 84 -0.41 3.10 4.67
N ARG A 85 -0.87 1.84 4.62
CA ARG A 85 -0.01 0.70 4.23
C ARG A 85 0.52 0.81 2.81
N PHE A 86 -0.17 1.59 1.97
CA PHE A 86 0.20 1.89 0.58
C PHE A 86 0.90 3.25 0.43
N ALA A 87 0.61 4.20 1.34
CA ALA A 87 1.06 5.59 1.28
C ALA A 87 2.37 5.86 2.02
N HIS A 88 2.99 4.85 2.64
CA HIS A 88 4.44 4.84 2.61
C HIS A 88 4.83 4.86 1.14
N GLU A 89 5.34 6.00 0.67
CA GLU A 89 5.74 6.38 -0.71
C GLU A 89 6.80 5.45 -1.32
N ARG A 90 6.75 4.16 -1.02
CA ARG A 90 7.59 3.11 -1.53
C ARG A 90 7.42 2.99 -3.04
N PHE A 91 6.23 3.28 -3.57
CA PHE A 91 5.95 3.28 -4.99
C PHE A 91 5.14 4.51 -5.39
N SER A 92 5.41 5.07 -6.58
CA SER A 92 4.60 6.13 -7.17
C SER A 92 3.27 5.59 -7.67
N GLN A 93 2.33 6.49 -7.97
CA GLN A 93 1.04 6.13 -8.59
C GLN A 93 1.25 5.32 -9.89
N ILE A 94 2.13 5.79 -10.78
CA ILE A 94 2.43 5.07 -12.03
C ILE A 94 3.01 3.66 -11.80
N GLU A 95 3.77 3.45 -10.73
CA GLU A 95 4.28 2.12 -10.36
C GLU A 95 3.17 1.19 -9.88
N MET A 96 2.26 1.72 -9.06
CA MET A 96 1.09 0.97 -8.59
C MET A 96 0.13 0.65 -9.73
N ASP A 97 -0.15 1.62 -10.60
CA ASP A 97 -1.00 1.44 -11.78
C ASP A 97 -0.44 0.33 -12.68
N LEU A 98 0.87 0.35 -12.96
CA LEU A 98 1.52 -0.71 -13.74
C LEU A 98 1.40 -2.09 -13.06
N LEU A 99 1.58 -2.18 -11.74
CA LEU A 99 1.41 -3.44 -11.01
C LEU A 99 -0.03 -3.97 -11.13
N PHE A 100 -1.04 -3.12 -10.98
CA PHE A 100 -2.44 -3.51 -11.12
C PHE A 100 -2.79 -3.93 -12.54
N GLU A 101 -2.33 -3.22 -13.55
CA GLU A 101 -2.53 -3.58 -14.96
C GLU A 101 -1.91 -4.95 -15.27
N LEU A 102 -0.67 -5.18 -14.83
CA LEU A 102 0.00 -6.48 -14.99
C LEU A 102 -0.71 -7.63 -14.25
N TYR A 103 -1.37 -7.34 -13.12
CA TYR A 103 -2.11 -8.34 -12.34
C TYR A 103 -3.44 -8.73 -12.98
N LYS A 104 -4.16 -7.76 -13.57
CA LYS A 104 -5.43 -7.98 -14.29
C LYS A 104 -5.22 -8.68 -15.64
N ALA A 105 -4.05 -8.49 -16.24
CA ALA A 105 -3.71 -9.14 -17.50
C ALA A 105 -3.56 -10.67 -17.34
N PRO A 106 -3.74 -11.46 -18.41
CA PRO A 106 -3.52 -12.91 -18.37
C PRO A 106 -2.13 -13.26 -17.82
N VAL A 107 -2.03 -14.41 -17.13
CA VAL A 107 -0.76 -14.87 -16.57
C VAL A 107 0.30 -14.99 -17.66
N GLY A 108 1.41 -14.26 -17.51
CA GLY A 108 2.48 -14.21 -18.51
C GLY A 108 2.41 -13.01 -19.46
N ALA A 109 1.35 -12.19 -19.39
CA ALA A 109 1.26 -10.94 -20.11
C ALA A 109 2.44 -10.03 -19.76
N ALA A 110 2.99 -9.37 -20.78
CA ALA A 110 4.12 -8.50 -20.62
C ALA A 110 3.92 -7.20 -21.38
N HIS A 111 4.22 -6.11 -20.69
CA HIS A 111 4.04 -4.78 -21.26
C HIS A 111 5.35 -4.31 -21.87
N PRO A 112 5.37 -3.90 -23.15
CA PRO A 112 6.58 -3.37 -23.78
C PRO A 112 6.86 -1.96 -23.28
N TRP A 113 8.09 -1.72 -22.82
CA TRP A 113 8.58 -0.42 -22.39
C TRP A 113 9.94 -0.12 -23.02
N GLN A 114 10.18 1.17 -23.25
CA GLN A 114 11.50 1.64 -23.69
C GLN A 114 12.48 1.62 -22.50
N PRO A 115 13.75 1.24 -22.69
CA PRO A 115 14.71 1.11 -21.59
C PRO A 115 14.83 2.35 -20.70
N PHE A 116 14.82 3.55 -21.30
CA PHE A 116 14.91 4.81 -20.55
C PHE A 116 13.68 5.08 -19.67
N MET A 117 12.51 4.53 -20.01
CA MET A 117 11.28 4.68 -19.22
C MET A 117 11.29 3.81 -17.95
N LEU A 118 12.17 2.80 -17.87
CA LEU A 118 12.25 1.90 -16.71
C LEU A 118 12.62 2.63 -15.41
N ILE A 119 13.19 3.84 -15.50
CA ILE A 119 13.47 4.68 -14.34
C ILE A 119 12.19 5.02 -13.56
N PHE A 120 11.04 5.15 -14.23
CA PHE A 120 9.76 5.39 -13.58
C PHE A 120 9.29 4.22 -12.73
N PHE A 121 9.83 3.02 -13.00
CA PHE A 121 9.48 1.75 -12.35
C PHE A 121 10.60 1.19 -11.48
N LYS A 122 11.63 2.00 -11.22
CA LYS A 122 12.85 1.56 -10.54
C LYS A 122 12.57 0.90 -9.20
N ARG A 123 11.61 1.41 -8.42
CA ARG A 123 11.36 0.90 -7.06
C ARG A 123 10.67 -0.44 -7.09
N ILE A 124 9.69 -0.66 -7.98
CA ILE A 124 9.05 -1.98 -8.14
C ILE A 124 9.99 -3.02 -8.76
N ILE A 125 10.91 -2.58 -9.63
CA ILE A 125 11.98 -3.42 -10.18
C ILE A 125 12.94 -3.84 -9.05
N ASP A 126 13.46 -2.89 -8.29
CA ASP A 126 14.39 -3.14 -7.17
C ASP A 126 13.74 -3.97 -6.06
N ALA A 127 12.44 -3.77 -5.82
CA ALA A 127 11.66 -4.57 -4.89
C ALA A 127 11.46 -6.02 -5.35
N GLY A 128 11.73 -6.33 -6.64
CA GLY A 128 11.53 -7.64 -7.24
C GLY A 128 10.07 -7.97 -7.47
N TYR A 129 9.18 -6.98 -7.55
CA TYR A 129 7.76 -7.19 -7.85
C TYR A 129 7.48 -7.37 -9.34
N VAL A 130 8.41 -6.93 -10.18
CA VAL A 130 8.38 -7.19 -11.62
C VAL A 130 9.68 -7.84 -12.08
N ARG A 131 9.60 -8.59 -13.19
CA ARG A 131 10.72 -9.16 -13.92
C ARG A 131 10.86 -8.44 -15.26
N LEU A 132 12.10 -8.26 -15.72
CA LEU A 132 12.40 -7.65 -17.00
C LEU A 132 12.86 -8.72 -18.00
N SER A 133 12.39 -8.62 -19.24
CA SER A 133 12.87 -9.41 -20.37
C SER A 133 13.28 -8.47 -21.49
N VAL A 134 14.59 -8.33 -21.72
CA VAL A 134 15.14 -7.41 -22.73
C VAL A 134 15.18 -8.10 -24.07
N GLY A 135 14.57 -7.48 -25.09
CA GLY A 135 14.59 -7.95 -26.47
C GLY A 135 13.79 -9.22 -26.74
N ALA A 136 13.32 -9.95 -25.72
CA ALA A 136 12.59 -11.19 -25.88
C ALA A 136 11.17 -11.05 -25.33
N HIS A 137 10.17 -11.14 -26.22
CA HIS A 137 8.78 -11.29 -25.79
C HIS A 137 8.61 -12.66 -25.11
N PRO A 138 7.92 -12.77 -23.96
CA PRO A 138 7.85 -14.03 -23.20
C PRO A 138 7.21 -15.19 -23.98
N GLU A 139 6.29 -14.88 -24.89
CA GLU A 139 5.62 -15.87 -25.74
C GLU A 139 6.41 -16.22 -27.02
N GLN A 140 7.39 -15.41 -27.42
CA GLN A 140 8.19 -15.63 -28.63
C GLN A 140 9.56 -16.24 -28.26
N ARG A 141 9.53 -17.52 -27.87
CA ARG A 141 10.76 -18.25 -27.50
C ARG A 141 11.74 -18.30 -28.67
N GLY A 142 12.99 -17.92 -28.41
CA GLY A 142 14.08 -17.98 -29.39
C GLY A 142 14.20 -16.76 -30.31
N VAL A 143 13.33 -15.74 -30.16
CA VAL A 143 13.41 -14.49 -30.90
C VAL A 143 13.86 -13.37 -29.96
N SER A 144 15.09 -12.90 -30.12
CA SER A 144 15.58 -11.68 -29.47
C SER A 144 15.71 -10.55 -30.48
N THR A 145 15.02 -9.45 -30.23
CA THR A 145 15.11 -8.21 -31.00
C THR A 145 16.06 -7.27 -30.28
N HIS A 146 17.23 -7.05 -30.88
CA HIS A 146 18.16 -6.02 -30.45
C HIS A 146 18.02 -4.82 -31.39
N ALA A 147 17.75 -3.64 -30.81
CA ALA A 147 17.60 -2.42 -31.58
C ALA A 147 18.39 -1.29 -30.91
N SER A 148 19.20 -0.58 -31.67
CA SER A 148 19.90 0.62 -31.19
C SER A 148 19.71 1.79 -32.14
N PHE A 149 19.63 2.99 -31.59
CA PHE A 149 19.53 4.23 -32.35
C PHE A 149 20.59 5.20 -31.85
N ASN A 150 21.50 5.62 -32.74
CA ASN A 150 22.61 6.52 -32.43
C ASN A 150 23.44 6.10 -31.20
N GLY A 151 23.69 4.79 -31.05
CA GLY A 151 24.48 4.23 -29.94
C GLY A 151 23.72 4.06 -28.63
N VAL A 152 22.42 4.38 -28.59
CA VAL A 152 21.54 4.15 -27.44
C VAL A 152 20.78 2.84 -27.66
N ASP A 153 20.74 1.98 -26.63
CA ASP A 153 19.92 0.78 -26.65
C ASP A 153 18.43 1.16 -26.59
N THR A 154 17.70 0.71 -27.60
CA THR A 154 16.26 0.90 -27.79
C THR A 154 15.53 -0.44 -27.89
N SER A 155 16.19 -1.52 -27.47
CA SER A 155 15.61 -2.86 -27.49
C SER A 155 14.36 -2.87 -26.61
N PRO A 156 13.22 -3.39 -27.11
CA PRO A 156 11.99 -3.41 -26.32
C PRO A 156 12.23 -4.21 -25.05
N THR A 157 11.93 -3.61 -23.90
CA THR A 157 12.06 -4.27 -22.60
C THR A 157 10.67 -4.58 -22.07
N PHE A 158 10.41 -5.85 -21.88
CA PHE A 158 9.12 -6.33 -21.41
C PHE A 158 9.13 -6.40 -19.88
N ILE A 159 8.12 -5.78 -19.25
CA ILE A 159 7.89 -5.87 -17.81
C ILE A 159 6.82 -6.92 -17.55
N LEU A 160 7.12 -7.86 -16.66
CA LEU A 160 6.24 -8.95 -16.25
C LEU A 160 6.00 -8.89 -14.75
N LEU A 161 4.80 -9.25 -14.29
CA LEU A 161 4.56 -9.46 -12.86
C LEU A 161 5.38 -10.65 -12.34
N SER A 162 6.06 -10.48 -11.21
CA SER A 162 6.70 -11.59 -10.50
C SER A 162 5.73 -12.28 -9.54
N ASP A 163 6.06 -13.48 -9.09
CA ASP A 163 5.25 -14.19 -8.08
C ASP A 163 5.20 -13.39 -6.77
N LYS A 164 6.32 -12.74 -6.42
CA LYS A 164 6.42 -11.82 -5.27
C LYS A 164 5.51 -10.59 -5.45
N GLY A 165 5.44 -10.04 -6.66
CA GLY A 165 4.55 -8.91 -6.97
C GLY A 165 3.08 -9.32 -6.92
N ARG A 166 2.74 -10.52 -7.40
CA ARG A 166 1.40 -11.08 -7.29
C ARG A 166 0.96 -11.24 -5.84
N LEU A 167 1.77 -11.91 -5.02
CA LEU A 167 1.50 -12.08 -3.58
C LEU A 167 1.34 -10.74 -2.87
N TYR A 168 2.21 -9.77 -3.19
CA TYR A 168 2.09 -8.41 -2.66
C TYR A 168 0.71 -7.83 -2.97
N LEU A 169 0.24 -7.87 -4.21
CA LEU A 169 -1.07 -7.35 -4.59
C LEU A 169 -2.25 -8.13 -3.99
N GLU A 170 -2.11 -9.44 -3.75
CA GLU A 170 -3.12 -10.24 -3.06
C GLU A 170 -3.24 -9.83 -1.58
N GLU A 171 -2.11 -9.61 -0.89
CA GLU A 171 -2.05 -9.08 0.48
C GLU A 171 -2.61 -7.65 0.59
N LEU A 172 -2.56 -6.90 -0.51
CA LEU A 172 -3.19 -5.58 -0.60
C LEU A 172 -4.72 -5.65 -0.65
N GLY A 173 -5.37 -6.82 -0.58
CA GLY A 173 -6.84 -6.88 -0.47
C GLY A 173 -7.59 -6.38 -1.70
N VAL A 174 -7.00 -6.47 -2.89
CA VAL A 174 -7.62 -6.03 -4.17
C VAL A 174 -8.97 -6.70 -4.40
N GLN A 175 -9.18 -7.90 -3.86
CA GLN A 175 -10.46 -8.61 -3.90
C GLN A 175 -11.59 -7.86 -3.16
N GLU A 176 -11.29 -7.02 -2.18
CA GLU A 176 -12.30 -6.23 -1.45
C GLU A 176 -12.74 -4.96 -2.19
N LEU A 177 -11.96 -4.50 -3.18
CA LEU A 177 -12.29 -3.32 -4.01
C LEU A 177 -13.30 -3.65 -5.14
N GLU A 178 -13.59 -4.93 -5.37
CA GLU A 178 -14.47 -5.42 -6.45
C GLU A 178 -15.83 -5.93 -5.94
N ALA A 179 -16.11 -5.84 -4.64
CA ALA A 179 -17.43 -6.21 -4.11
C ALA A 179 -18.49 -5.17 -4.58
N PRO A 180 -19.50 -5.56 -5.37
CA PRO A 180 -20.60 -4.66 -5.69
C PRO A 180 -21.38 -4.34 -4.41
N SER A 181 -21.76 -3.06 -4.31
CA SER A 181 -22.55 -2.45 -3.22
C SER A 181 -23.77 -3.24 -2.79
#